data_AF-A0A7N0U6W6-F1
#
_entry.id   AF-A0A7N0U6W6-F1
#
_cell.length_a   1.000
_cell.length_b   1.000
_cell.length_c   1.000
_cell.angle_alpha   90.00
_cell.angle_beta   90.00
_cell.angle_gamma   90.00
#
_symmetry.space_group_name_H-M   'P 1'
#
loop_
_entity.id
_entity.type
_entity.pdbx_description
1 polymer ?
#
loop_
_entity_poly.entity_id
_entity_poly.type
_entity_poly.pdbx_seq_one_letter_code
_entity_poly.pdbx_strand_id
1 'polypeptide(L)'
;MLGRLSSIIAKELLNGQRVIVVRCEEICLSRGLVRQKMKYMRFLRKRMNTKPSHGPIHFRAPEKILWRTIRGMIPHKTKGGAAALAHLKTFLKVLRLQDGHKHCLLSRLSSEVGWNRHDIIKELEKKRKEKSHLAYEKKKKLNKLKIKAEKAAEEKLRL
;
A
#
# COMPACT_ATOMS: atom_id res chain seq x y z
N MET A 1 -8.34 -0.56 4.25
CA MET A 1 -9.34 -0.06 3.28
C MET A 1 -8.78 1.14 2.53
N LEU A 2 -8.78 1.14 1.18
CA LEU A 2 -8.18 2.21 0.36
C LEU A 2 -8.58 3.63 0.80
N GLY A 3 -9.88 3.92 0.87
CA GLY A 3 -10.37 5.28 1.20
C GLY A 3 -10.02 5.73 2.63
N ARG A 4 -10.27 4.88 3.64
CA ARG A 4 -9.93 5.20 5.04
C ARG A 4 -8.42 5.42 5.24
N LEU A 5 -7.60 4.57 4.61
CA LEU A 5 -6.14 4.71 4.63
C LEU A 5 -5.71 6.02 3.96
N SER A 6 -6.26 6.33 2.77
CA SER A 6 -5.97 7.56 2.04
C SER A 6 -6.31 8.83 2.83
N SER A 7 -7.41 8.81 3.60
CA SER A 7 -7.83 9.95 4.43
C SER A 7 -6.83 10.26 5.54
N ILE A 8 -6.35 9.22 6.25
CA ILE A 8 -5.35 9.38 7.32
C ILE A 8 -4.06 9.92 6.72
N ILE A 9 -3.58 9.32 5.62
CA ILE A 9 -2.37 9.78 4.92
C ILE A 9 -2.51 11.22 4.45
N ALA A 10 -3.64 11.61 3.87
CA ALA A 10 -3.86 12.99 3.43
C ALA A 10 -3.75 13.99 4.58
N LYS A 11 -4.23 13.65 5.78
CA LYS A 11 -4.10 14.49 6.97
C LYS A 11 -2.64 14.56 7.45
N GLU A 12 -1.92 13.43 7.52
CA GLU A 12 -0.52 13.46 7.96
C GLU A 12 0.41 14.20 7.00
N LEU A 13 0.18 14.09 5.69
CA LEU A 13 0.91 14.88 4.70
C LEU A 13 0.67 16.40 4.84
N LEU A 14 -0.55 16.80 5.19
CA LEU A 14 -0.89 18.19 5.49
C LEU A 14 -0.34 18.66 6.84
N ASN A 15 -0.11 17.75 7.79
CA ASN A 15 0.64 18.01 9.02
C ASN A 15 2.18 18.09 8.78
N GLY A 16 2.65 17.98 7.52
CA GLY A 16 4.07 18.04 7.16
C GLY A 16 4.84 16.72 7.33
N GLN A 17 4.17 15.62 7.67
CA GLN A 17 4.86 14.33 7.84
C GLN A 17 5.24 13.71 6.49
N ARG A 18 6.45 13.13 6.42
CA ARG A 18 6.92 12.37 5.26
C ARG A 18 6.44 10.93 5.35
N VAL A 19 5.34 10.62 4.65
CA VAL A 19 4.71 9.30 4.69
C VAL A 19 5.15 8.44 3.49
N ILE A 20 5.74 7.27 3.78
CA ILE A 20 5.99 6.22 2.78
C ILE A 20 4.89 5.15 2.91
N VAL A 21 3.94 5.14 1.98
CA VAL A 21 2.70 4.38 2.17
C VAL A 21 2.81 2.92 1.81
N VAL A 22 2.77 2.16 2.89
CA VAL A 22 2.45 0.75 3.04
C VAL A 22 0.92 0.49 2.85
N ARG A 23 0.35 -0.34 1.95
CA ARG A 23 0.78 -1.11 0.74
C ARG A 23 0.25 -0.44 -0.53
N CYS A 24 0.29 -1.11 -1.69
CA CYS A 24 -0.70 -0.80 -2.74
C CYS A 24 -1.47 -2.02 -3.24
N GLU A 25 -0.79 -3.10 -3.64
CA GLU A 25 -1.39 -4.31 -4.21
C GLU A 25 -2.23 -5.12 -3.20
N GLU A 26 -1.77 -5.24 -1.95
CA GLU A 26 -2.57 -5.84 -0.85
C GLU A 26 -3.65 -4.90 -0.28
N ILE A 27 -3.83 -3.67 -0.78
CA ILE A 27 -4.90 -2.80 -0.25
C ILE A 27 -6.27 -3.39 -0.60
N CYS A 28 -7.11 -3.61 0.42
CA CYS A 28 -8.51 -3.97 0.21
C CYS A 28 -9.37 -2.75 -0.11
N LEU A 29 -10.20 -2.95 -1.11
CA LEU A 29 -11.41 -2.21 -1.41
C LEU A 29 -12.60 -2.94 -0.78
N SER A 30 -13.57 -2.20 -0.22
CA SER A 30 -14.85 -2.76 0.19
C SER A 30 -15.68 -3.20 -1.03
N ARG A 31 -16.66 -4.09 -0.82
CA ARG A 31 -17.49 -4.71 -1.86
C ARG A 31 -16.72 -5.72 -2.73
N GLY A 32 -17.46 -6.65 -3.34
CA GLY A 32 -16.91 -7.67 -4.21
C GLY A 32 -16.31 -7.13 -5.52
N LEU A 33 -15.37 -7.91 -6.06
CA LEU A 33 -14.57 -7.65 -7.26
C LEU A 33 -15.38 -7.13 -8.46
N VAL A 34 -16.46 -7.80 -8.86
CA VAL A 34 -17.27 -7.44 -10.04
C VAL A 34 -17.82 -6.01 -9.93
N ARG A 35 -18.32 -5.60 -8.76
CA ARG A 35 -18.84 -4.23 -8.55
C ARG A 35 -17.72 -3.19 -8.63
N GLN A 36 -16.53 -3.49 -8.11
CA GLN A 36 -15.38 -2.59 -8.20
C GLN A 36 -14.79 -2.52 -9.62
N LYS A 37 -14.78 -3.63 -10.36
CA LYS A 37 -14.45 -3.67 -11.79
C LYS A 37 -15.41 -2.79 -12.59
N MET A 38 -16.72 -2.94 -12.42
CA MET A 38 -17.71 -2.07 -13.10
C MET A 38 -17.50 -0.59 -12.77
N LYS A 39 -17.25 -0.25 -11.49
CA LYS A 39 -16.95 1.13 -11.08
C LYS A 39 -15.68 1.67 -11.76
N TYR A 40 -14.63 0.86 -11.85
CA TYR A 40 -13.38 1.25 -12.50
C TYR A 40 -13.52 1.34 -14.03
N MET A 41 -14.25 0.44 -14.68
CA MET A 41 -14.57 0.51 -16.11
C MET A 41 -15.39 1.75 -16.46
N ARG A 42 -16.37 2.14 -15.62
CA ARG A 42 -17.08 3.43 -15.76
C ARG A 42 -16.14 4.63 -15.64
N PHE A 43 -15.07 4.52 -14.85
CA PHE A 43 -14.04 5.55 -14.77
C PHE A 43 -13.16 5.58 -16.05
N LEU A 44 -12.71 4.43 -16.56
CA LEU A 44 -11.91 4.35 -17.81
C LEU A 44 -12.62 4.91 -19.06
N ARG A 45 -13.96 4.85 -19.08
CA ARG A 45 -14.80 5.45 -20.13
C ARG A 45 -14.80 6.98 -20.11
N LYS A 46 -14.39 7.63 -19.02
CA LYS A 46 -14.29 9.10 -18.94
C LYS A 46 -13.03 9.58 -19.67
N ARG A 47 -13.17 10.02 -20.91
CA ARG A 47 -12.11 10.60 -21.75
C ARG A 47 -12.55 11.92 -22.34
N MET A 48 -11.61 12.78 -22.69
CA MET A 48 -11.89 13.96 -23.53
C MET A 48 -12.20 13.49 -24.94
N ASN A 49 -13.31 13.95 -25.53
CA ASN A 49 -13.75 13.49 -26.85
C ASN A 49 -12.83 13.99 -27.98
N THR A 50 -12.40 15.26 -27.90
CA THR A 50 -11.57 15.92 -28.91
C THR A 50 -10.13 15.41 -28.92
N LYS A 51 -9.44 15.41 -27.77
CA LYS A 51 -8.05 14.94 -27.65
C LYS A 51 -7.85 14.08 -26.40
N PRO A 52 -8.00 12.74 -26.50
CA PRO A 52 -7.92 11.83 -25.36
C PRO A 52 -6.64 11.94 -24.51
N SER A 53 -5.51 12.35 -25.10
CA SER A 53 -4.23 12.54 -24.39
C SER A 53 -4.19 13.74 -23.44
N HIS A 54 -5.04 14.75 -23.65
CA HIS A 54 -5.25 15.87 -22.71
C HIS A 54 -6.41 15.61 -21.73
N GLY A 55 -7.07 14.45 -21.86
CA GLY A 55 -8.15 14.02 -20.98
C GLY A 55 -7.65 13.45 -19.63
N PRO A 56 -8.59 12.94 -18.79
CA PRO A 56 -8.24 12.32 -17.53
C PRO A 56 -7.30 11.12 -17.70
N ILE A 57 -6.10 11.18 -17.11
CA ILE A 57 -5.13 10.08 -17.15
C ILE A 57 -5.58 8.94 -16.21
N HIS A 58 -5.69 7.74 -16.76
CA HIS A 58 -6.16 6.53 -16.10
C HIS A 58 -5.00 5.61 -15.69
N PHE A 59 -4.50 5.77 -14.47
CA PHE A 59 -3.42 4.92 -13.96
C PHE A 59 -3.91 3.53 -13.53
N ARG A 60 -3.36 2.48 -14.13
CA ARG A 60 -3.69 1.07 -13.85
C ARG A 60 -2.89 0.45 -12.70
N ALA A 61 -1.70 0.97 -12.40
CA ALA A 61 -0.85 0.46 -11.32
C ALA A 61 -1.45 0.78 -9.93
N PRO A 62 -1.43 -0.16 -8.97
CA PRO A 62 -2.08 0.01 -7.67
C PRO A 62 -1.53 1.21 -6.88
N GLU A 63 -0.22 1.47 -6.97
CA GLU A 63 0.45 2.64 -6.38
C GLU A 63 -0.10 3.96 -6.91
N LYS A 64 -0.27 4.05 -8.23
CA LYS A 64 -0.79 5.26 -8.87
C LYS A 64 -2.31 5.42 -8.68
N ILE A 65 -3.04 4.33 -8.46
CA ILE A 65 -4.46 4.36 -8.03
C ILE A 65 -4.58 4.94 -6.61
N LEU A 66 -3.73 4.48 -5.68
CA LEU A 66 -3.64 5.04 -4.33
C LEU A 66 -3.24 6.52 -4.37
N TRP A 67 -2.15 6.87 -5.05
CA TRP A 67 -1.68 8.24 -5.22
C TRP A 67 -2.77 9.16 -5.79
N ARG A 68 -3.50 8.72 -6.82
CA ARG A 68 -4.64 9.48 -7.38
C ARG A 68 -5.79 9.64 -6.38
N THR A 69 -6.00 8.67 -5.49
CA THR A 69 -7.01 8.75 -4.43
C THR A 69 -6.61 9.78 -3.37
N ILE A 70 -5.35 9.76 -2.90
CA ILE A 70 -4.80 10.74 -1.95
C ILE A 70 -4.77 12.15 -2.57
N ARG A 71 -4.35 12.28 -3.83
CA ARG A 71 -4.39 13.56 -4.57
C ARG A 71 -5.80 14.15 -4.66
N GLY A 72 -6.83 13.30 -4.69
CA GLY A 72 -8.23 13.72 -4.66
C GLY A 72 -8.71 14.22 -3.29
N MET A 73 -7.95 13.97 -2.22
CA MET A 73 -8.23 14.39 -0.84
C MET A 73 -7.36 15.56 -0.38
N ILE A 74 -6.39 15.99 -1.19
CA ILE A 74 -5.46 17.10 -0.91
C ILE A 74 -5.74 18.25 -1.89
N PRO A 75 -5.68 19.53 -1.46
CA PRO A 75 -5.77 20.71 -2.34
C PRO A 75 -4.52 20.89 -3.24
N HIS A 76 -4.18 19.87 -4.04
CA HIS A 76 -2.97 19.74 -4.84
C HIS A 76 -2.75 20.83 -5.92
N LYS A 77 -3.69 21.75 -6.11
CA LYS A 77 -3.54 22.93 -6.96
C LYS A 77 -2.85 24.10 -6.24
N THR A 78 -2.84 24.13 -4.90
CA THR A 78 -2.15 25.17 -4.14
C THR A 78 -0.68 24.79 -3.93
N LYS A 79 0.20 25.78 -3.74
CA LYS A 79 1.64 25.55 -3.48
C LYS A 79 1.86 24.63 -2.27
N GLY A 80 1.13 24.86 -1.17
CA GLY A 80 1.18 24.02 0.03
C GLY A 80 0.66 22.60 -0.19
N GLY A 81 -0.45 22.43 -0.93
CA GLY A 81 -0.98 21.10 -1.26
C GLY A 81 -0.07 20.31 -2.21
N ALA A 82 0.65 20.98 -3.10
CA ALA A 82 1.68 20.38 -3.95
C ALA A 82 2.91 19.94 -3.13
N ALA A 83 3.37 20.76 -2.18
CA ALA A 83 4.45 20.40 -1.25
C ALA A 83 4.10 19.20 -0.36
N ALA A 84 2.90 19.19 0.24
CA ALA A 84 2.38 18.05 0.99
C ALA A 84 2.33 16.76 0.14
N LEU A 85 1.98 16.87 -1.14
CA LEU A 85 1.98 15.73 -2.06
C LEU A 85 3.40 15.27 -2.45
N ALA A 86 4.41 16.15 -2.45
CA ALA A 86 5.81 15.77 -2.65
C ALA A 86 6.41 14.98 -1.48
N HIS A 87 5.84 15.12 -0.26
CA HIS A 87 6.21 14.30 0.90
C HIS A 87 5.70 12.84 0.83
N LEU A 88 4.82 12.52 -0.13
CA LEU A 88 4.26 11.19 -0.33
C LEU A 88 5.13 10.32 -1.26
N LYS A 89 5.65 9.21 -0.74
CA LYS A 89 6.11 8.05 -1.53
C LYS A 89 5.20 6.84 -1.22
N THR A 90 5.00 5.87 -2.13
CA THR A 90 3.96 4.82 -1.95
C THR A 90 4.47 3.38 -2.21
N PHE A 91 4.73 2.57 -1.16
CA PHE A 91 5.12 1.12 -1.15
C PHE A 91 4.78 0.31 0.17
N LEU A 92 4.18 -0.91 0.08
CA LEU A 92 4.30 -2.15 0.95
C LEU A 92 3.83 -2.39 2.47
N LYS A 93 2.52 -2.26 2.86
CA LYS A 93 1.66 -3.08 3.85
C LYS A 93 0.66 -2.36 4.83
N VAL A 94 -0.63 -2.07 4.50
CA VAL A 94 -1.73 -1.90 5.52
C VAL A 94 -3.14 -2.39 5.13
N LEU A 95 -3.73 -3.22 6.00
CA LEU A 95 -5.14 -3.66 6.00
C LEU A 95 -5.80 -3.53 7.38
N ARG A 96 -7.11 -3.24 7.37
CA ARG A 96 -8.09 -3.42 8.46
C ARG A 96 -9.44 -3.70 7.80
N LEU A 97 -10.11 -4.79 8.19
CA LEU A 97 -11.45 -5.21 7.76
C LEU A 97 -12.14 -5.93 8.93
N GLN A 98 -13.47 -5.88 8.99
CA GLN A 98 -14.26 -6.83 9.78
C GLN A 98 -14.49 -8.10 8.97
N ASP A 99 -14.66 -9.22 9.66
CA ASP A 99 -14.86 -10.53 9.03
C ASP A 99 -16.23 -10.63 8.32
N GLY A 100 -16.40 -11.65 7.46
CA GLY A 100 -17.64 -11.94 6.72
C GLY A 100 -17.94 -11.03 5.51
N HIS A 101 -17.38 -9.81 5.43
CA HIS A 101 -17.68 -8.89 4.33
C HIS A 101 -16.83 -9.11 3.07
N LYS A 102 -17.52 -9.35 1.94
CA LYS A 102 -16.91 -9.45 0.59
C LYS A 102 -16.10 -8.19 0.26
N HIS A 103 -14.81 -8.38 0.03
CA HIS A 103 -13.84 -7.35 -0.33
C HIS A 103 -13.08 -7.71 -1.61
N CYS A 104 -12.28 -6.77 -2.11
CA CYS A 104 -11.48 -6.93 -3.33
C CYS A 104 -10.05 -6.44 -3.07
N LEU A 105 -9.04 -7.25 -3.41
CA LEU A 105 -7.64 -6.84 -3.40
C LEU A 105 -7.36 -5.92 -4.60
N LEU A 106 -6.74 -4.77 -4.35
CA LEU A 106 -6.39 -3.81 -5.39
C LEU A 106 -5.45 -4.42 -6.44
N SER A 107 -4.60 -5.39 -6.07
CA SER A 107 -3.78 -6.16 -7.01
C SER A 107 -4.61 -6.88 -8.09
N ARG A 108 -5.65 -7.61 -7.67
CA ARG A 108 -6.53 -8.38 -8.57
C ARG A 108 -7.35 -7.45 -9.46
N LEU A 109 -7.88 -6.35 -8.90
CA LEU A 109 -8.54 -5.31 -9.69
C LEU A 109 -7.60 -4.69 -10.71
N SER A 110 -6.35 -4.39 -10.32
CA SER A 110 -5.35 -3.75 -11.20
C SER A 110 -4.97 -4.65 -12.38
N SER A 111 -4.74 -5.94 -12.13
CA SER A 111 -4.49 -6.94 -13.18
C SER A 111 -5.65 -6.98 -14.18
N GLU A 112 -6.89 -7.11 -13.70
CA GLU A 112 -8.10 -7.17 -14.55
C GLU A 112 -8.44 -5.91 -15.34
N VAL A 113 -7.79 -4.76 -15.07
CA VAL A 113 -7.95 -3.51 -15.83
C VAL A 113 -6.74 -3.20 -16.74
N GLY A 114 -5.79 -4.14 -16.85
CA GLY A 114 -4.64 -4.10 -17.77
C GLY A 114 -3.32 -3.68 -17.12
N TRP A 115 -3.00 -4.18 -15.92
CA TRP A 115 -1.70 -3.95 -15.27
C TRP A 115 -0.78 -5.17 -15.36
N ASN A 116 0.07 -5.18 -16.37
CA ASN A 116 0.89 -6.33 -16.78
C ASN A 116 2.06 -6.69 -15.83
N ARG A 117 2.24 -5.99 -14.69
CA ARG A 117 3.37 -6.24 -13.76
C ARG A 117 2.98 -7.10 -12.54
N HIS A 118 1.75 -7.63 -12.52
CA HIS A 118 1.20 -8.40 -11.40
C HIS A 118 2.08 -9.60 -11.01
N ASP A 119 2.42 -10.45 -11.97
CA ASP A 119 3.10 -11.72 -11.73
C ASP A 119 4.58 -11.52 -11.34
N ILE A 120 5.28 -10.61 -12.01
CA ILE A 120 6.64 -10.18 -11.66
C ILE A 120 6.70 -9.73 -10.19
N ILE A 121 5.76 -8.90 -9.74
CA ILE A 121 5.71 -8.42 -8.36
C ILE A 121 5.37 -9.54 -7.38
N LYS A 122 4.48 -10.47 -7.77
CA LYS A 122 4.14 -11.65 -6.96
C LYS A 122 5.35 -12.56 -6.74
N GLU A 123 6.20 -12.77 -7.76
CA GLU A 123 7.46 -13.51 -7.65
C GLU A 123 8.50 -12.80 -6.79
N LEU A 124 8.71 -11.50 -7.00
CA LEU A 124 9.63 -10.70 -6.20
C LEU A 124 9.21 -10.67 -4.72
N GLU A 125 7.91 -10.58 -4.44
CA GLU A 125 7.36 -10.69 -3.10
C GLU A 125 7.55 -12.08 -2.48
N LYS A 126 7.46 -13.16 -3.27
CA LYS A 126 7.77 -14.52 -2.81
C LYS A 126 9.24 -14.62 -2.40
N LYS A 127 10.16 -14.22 -3.28
CA LYS A 127 11.62 -14.17 -3.02
C LYS A 127 11.96 -13.29 -1.81
N ARG A 128 11.25 -12.17 -1.61
CA ARG A 128 11.38 -11.30 -0.43
C ARG A 128 10.91 -11.99 0.85
N LYS A 129 9.78 -12.69 0.84
CA LYS A 129 9.24 -13.45 1.99
C LYS A 129 10.17 -14.59 2.40
N GLU A 130 10.73 -15.33 1.44
CA GLU A 130 11.72 -16.39 1.69
C GLU A 130 12.98 -15.84 2.39
N LYS A 131 13.58 -14.76 1.86
CA LYS A 131 14.71 -14.07 2.52
C LYS A 131 14.35 -13.53 3.90
N SER A 132 13.16 -12.94 4.05
CA SER A 132 12.65 -12.44 5.33
C SER A 132 12.43 -13.54 6.36
N HIS A 133 12.00 -14.73 5.95
CA HIS A 133 11.82 -15.90 6.80
C HIS A 133 13.17 -16.41 7.33
N LEU A 134 14.16 -16.54 6.45
CA LEU A 134 15.53 -16.93 6.83
C LEU A 134 16.16 -15.92 7.81
N ALA A 135 15.95 -14.62 7.59
CA ALA A 135 16.40 -13.57 8.50
C ALA A 135 15.67 -13.63 9.86
N TYR A 136 14.36 -13.90 9.86
CA TYR A 136 13.55 -14.04 11.06
C TYR A 136 13.98 -15.25 11.91
N GLU A 137 14.17 -16.43 11.31
CA GLU A 137 14.63 -17.62 12.03
C GLU A 137 16.05 -17.46 12.59
N LYS A 138 16.96 -16.79 11.87
CA LYS A 138 18.28 -16.40 12.42
C LYS A 138 18.13 -15.46 13.63
N LYS A 139 17.29 -14.42 13.53
CA LYS A 139 17.02 -13.48 14.63
C LYS A 139 16.38 -14.16 15.84
N LYS A 140 15.45 -15.09 15.63
CA LYS A 140 14.79 -15.89 16.68
C LYS A 140 15.80 -16.76 17.45
N LYS A 141 16.69 -17.46 16.74
CA LYS A 141 17.79 -18.22 17.36
C LYS A 141 18.72 -17.31 18.17
N LEU A 142 19.12 -16.17 17.59
CA LEU A 142 19.98 -15.19 18.26
C LEU A 142 19.33 -14.57 19.51
N ASN A 143 18.04 -14.24 19.46
CA ASN A 143 17.29 -13.76 20.63
C ASN A 143 17.21 -14.83 21.73
N LYS A 144 17.00 -16.12 21.38
CA LYS A 144 17.02 -17.22 22.37
C LYS A 144 18.39 -17.35 23.05
N LEU A 145 19.48 -17.18 22.31
CA LEU A 145 20.84 -17.17 22.85
C LEU A 145 21.10 -15.95 23.74
N LYS A 146 20.66 -14.75 23.33
CA LYS A 146 20.73 -13.53 24.17
C LYS A 146 20.02 -13.70 25.50
N ILE A 147 18.77 -14.15 25.51
CA ILE A 147 17.99 -14.37 26.74
C ILE A 147 18.67 -15.41 27.66
N LYS A 148 19.32 -16.44 27.09
CA LYS A 148 20.09 -17.40 27.90
C LYS A 148 21.35 -16.77 28.50
N ALA A 149 22.06 -15.93 27.74
CA ALA A 149 23.25 -15.23 28.19
C ALA A 149 22.93 -14.16 29.26
N GLU A 150 21.83 -13.41 29.09
CA GLU A 150 21.32 -12.43 30.06
C GLU A 150 21.01 -13.11 31.40
N LYS A 151 20.29 -14.24 31.40
CA LYS A 151 20.01 -15.02 32.63
C LYS A 151 21.28 -15.55 33.30
N ALA A 152 22.21 -16.11 32.52
CA ALA A 152 23.47 -16.60 33.06
C ALA A 152 24.40 -15.49 33.59
N ALA A 153 24.26 -14.25 33.09
CA ALA A 153 24.93 -13.08 33.63
C ALA A 153 24.26 -12.58 34.91
N GLU A 154 22.92 -12.60 34.98
CA GLU A 154 22.16 -12.25 36.18
C GLU A 154 22.41 -13.24 37.34
N GLU A 155 22.45 -14.54 37.06
CA GLU A 155 22.84 -15.58 38.04
C GLU A 155 24.26 -15.36 38.59
N LYS A 156 25.20 -14.92 37.73
CA LYS A 156 26.58 -14.58 38.13
C LYS A 156 26.73 -13.26 38.89
N LEU A 157 25.74 -12.36 38.81
CA LEU A 157 25.74 -11.08 39.53
C LEU A 157 25.03 -11.18 40.90
N ARG A 158 24.33 -12.28 41.15
CA ARG A 158 23.65 -12.59 42.42
C ARG A 158 24.49 -13.48 43.36
N LEU A 159 25.66 -13.92 42.89
CA LEU A 159 26.72 -14.60 43.65
C LEU A 159 27.84 -13.61 43.94
#